data_AF-W9XF34-F1
#
_entry.id   AF-W9XF34-F1
#
_cell.length_a   1.000
_cell.length_b   1.000
_cell.length_c   1.000
_cell.angle_alpha   90.00
_cell.angle_beta   90.00
_cell.angle_gamma   90.00
#
_symmetry.space_group_name_H-M   'P 1'
#
loop_
_entity.id
_entity.type
_entity.pdbx_description
1 polymer ?
#
loop_
_entity_poly.entity_id
_entity_poly.type
_entity_poly.pdbx_seq_one_letter_code
_entity_poly.pdbx_strand_id
1 'polypeptide(L)'
;MSDIKSKGGAPIEDGDTVRTPYRGGKHEGQVEQIVTSEKQAKEALDGVKGAGHAPTVVFTDQNNKKVAHKPGAVTDLDKES
;
A
#
# COMPACT_ATOMS: atom_id res chain seq x y z
N MET A 1 -0.94 -19.49 2.28
CA MET A 1 -1.37 -18.09 2.11
C MET A 1 -0.46 -17.49 1.06
N SER A 2 -1.00 -16.78 0.07
CA SER A 2 -0.17 -16.14 -0.95
C SER A 2 0.46 -14.90 -0.33
N ASP A 3 1.79 -14.82 -0.30
CA ASP A 3 2.49 -13.66 0.24
C ASP A 3 2.12 -12.41 -0.56
N ILE A 4 1.71 -11.35 0.12
CA ILE A 4 1.46 -10.05 -0.50
C ILE A 4 2.81 -9.41 -0.79
N LYS A 5 3.14 -9.29 -2.06
CA LYS A 5 4.46 -8.83 -2.51
C LYS A 5 4.44 -7.42 -3.06
N SER A 6 5.51 -6.69 -2.77
CA SER A 6 5.88 -5.42 -3.39
C SER A 6 6.17 -5.59 -4.89
N LYS A 7 6.47 -4.47 -5.54
CA LYS A 7 6.93 -4.43 -6.92
C LYS A 7 8.24 -5.20 -7.15
N GLY A 8 9.18 -5.18 -6.21
CA GLY A 8 10.44 -5.92 -6.32
C GLY A 8 10.34 -7.39 -5.87
N GLY A 9 9.19 -7.79 -5.31
CA GLY A 9 8.92 -9.17 -4.92
C GLY A 9 9.15 -9.47 -3.43
N ALA A 10 9.56 -8.48 -2.64
CA ALA A 10 9.63 -8.60 -1.18
C ALA A 10 8.23 -8.75 -0.57
N PRO A 11 8.07 -9.56 0.48
CA PRO A 11 6.81 -9.64 1.23
C PRO A 11 6.59 -8.33 1.99
N ILE A 12 5.40 -7.74 1.88
CA ILE A 12 5.00 -6.54 2.61
C ILE A 12 4.32 -6.93 3.92
N GLU A 13 4.67 -6.26 5.00
CA GLU A 13 4.15 -6.41 6.35
C GLU A 13 3.66 -5.06 6.90
N ASP A 14 2.84 -5.10 7.94
CA ASP A 14 2.42 -3.89 8.65
C ASP A 14 3.64 -3.22 9.31
N GLY A 15 3.77 -1.91 9.16
CA GLY A 15 4.91 -1.12 9.64
C GLY A 15 6.00 -0.84 8.60
N ASP A 16 6.08 -1.64 7.53
CA ASP A 16 7.07 -1.42 6.46
C ASP A 16 6.86 -0.06 5.77
N THR A 17 7.95 0.61 5.44
CA THR A 17 7.92 1.86 4.68
C THR A 17 7.76 1.57 3.19
N VAL A 18 6.61 1.92 2.62
CA VAL A 18 6.33 1.74 1.18
C VAL A 18 6.35 3.05 0.42
N ARG A 19 6.70 2.98 -0.87
CA ARG A 19 6.76 4.14 -1.77
C ARG A 19 6.11 3.85 -3.13
N THR A 20 5.34 4.82 -3.62
CA THR A 20 4.88 4.87 -5.02
C THR A 20 5.12 6.26 -5.63
N PRO A 21 5.92 6.38 -6.71
CA PRO A 21 6.16 7.65 -7.37
C PRO A 21 5.04 8.03 -8.35
N TYR A 22 4.83 9.33 -8.55
CA TYR A 22 3.99 9.86 -9.63
C TYR A 22 4.65 11.09 -10.25
N ARG A 23 4.13 11.60 -11.37
CA ARG A 23 4.72 12.78 -12.02
C ARG A 23 4.59 14.00 -11.10
N GLY A 24 5.72 14.50 -10.60
CA GLY A 24 5.78 15.66 -9.71
C GLY A 24 5.74 15.33 -8.21
N GLY A 25 5.85 14.06 -7.80
CA GLY A 25 5.90 13.71 -6.39
C GLY A 25 5.98 12.21 -6.10
N LYS A 26 5.67 11.86 -4.86
CA LYS A 26 5.60 10.47 -4.38
C LYS A 26 4.54 10.37 -3.28
N HIS A 27 4.03 9.19 -3.05
CA HIS A 27 3.43 8.81 -1.77
C HIS A 27 4.40 7.86 -1.08
N GLU A 28 4.78 8.18 0.15
CA GLU A 28 5.68 7.39 0.96
C GLU A 28 5.20 7.43 2.41
N GLY A 29 5.12 6.25 3.03
CA GLY A 29 4.61 6.10 4.38
C GLY A 29 4.64 4.65 4.85
N GLN A 30 4.39 4.45 6.14
CA GLN A 30 4.37 3.12 6.75
C GLN A 30 3.04 2.41 6.48
N VAL A 31 3.10 1.12 6.16
CA VAL A 31 1.90 0.29 5.99
C VAL A 31 1.14 0.21 7.31
N GLU A 32 -0.11 0.63 7.28
CA GLU A 32 -1.02 0.59 8.44
C GLU A 32 -1.93 -0.63 8.39
N GLN A 33 -2.24 -1.11 7.17
CA GLN A 33 -3.12 -2.24 6.96
C GLN A 33 -2.89 -2.88 5.58
N ILE A 34 -2.88 -4.22 5.55
CA ILE A 34 -2.98 -5.01 4.33
C ILE A 34 -4.40 -5.56 4.18
N VAL A 35 -5.12 -5.07 3.18
CA VAL A 35 -6.48 -5.52 2.84
C VAL A 35 -6.40 -6.68 1.87
N THR A 36 -6.75 -7.89 2.31
CA THR A 36 -6.68 -9.12 1.50
C THR A 36 -8.05 -9.66 1.07
N SER A 37 -9.15 -9.17 1.66
CA SER A 37 -10.50 -9.59 1.32
C SER A 37 -11.33 -8.46 0.70
N GLU A 38 -12.19 -8.78 -0.27
CA GLU A 38 -13.07 -7.79 -0.90
C GLU A 38 -14.05 -7.16 0.09
N LYS A 39 -14.48 -7.92 1.11
CA LYS A 39 -15.36 -7.43 2.17
C LYS A 39 -14.70 -6.32 2.98
N GLN A 40 -13.43 -6.50 3.38
CA GLN A 40 -12.66 -5.45 4.06
C GLN A 40 -12.35 -4.27 3.13
N ALA A 41 -12.14 -4.52 1.84
CA ALA A 41 -11.88 -3.47 0.86
C ALA A 41 -13.05 -2.47 0.76
N LYS A 42 -14.29 -2.94 0.82
CA LYS A 42 -15.45 -2.06 0.72
C LYS A 42 -15.58 -1.09 1.90
N GLU A 43 -15.18 -1.50 3.10
CA GLU A 43 -15.26 -0.70 4.32
C GLU A 43 -13.99 0.13 4.55
N ALA A 44 -12.80 -0.44 4.33
CA ALA A 44 -11.52 0.20 4.59
C ALA A 44 -11.10 1.19 3.49
N LEU A 45 -11.66 1.06 2.28
CA LEU A 45 -11.30 1.90 1.12
C LEU A 45 -12.38 2.94 0.77
N ASP A 46 -13.48 3.00 1.52
CA ASP A 46 -14.51 4.03 1.30
C ASP A 46 -13.91 5.42 1.57
N GLY A 47 -13.86 6.27 0.54
CA GLY A 47 -13.22 7.58 0.60
C GLY A 47 -11.68 7.59 0.51
N VAL A 48 -11.01 6.44 0.36
CA VAL A 48 -9.55 6.38 0.19
C VAL A 48 -9.17 6.44 -1.30
N LYS A 49 -8.31 7.38 -1.68
CA LYS A 49 -7.85 7.48 -3.07
C LYS A 49 -6.96 6.29 -3.44
N GLY A 50 -7.28 5.65 -4.56
CA GLY A 50 -6.38 4.71 -5.25
C GLY A 50 -6.73 3.22 -5.13
N ALA A 51 -7.77 2.83 -4.39
CA ALA A 51 -8.13 1.43 -4.27
C ALA A 51 -9.64 1.17 -4.22
N GLY A 52 -10.06 0.13 -4.94
CA GLY A 52 -11.42 -0.42 -4.88
C GLY A 52 -11.46 -1.95 -4.76
N HIS A 53 -10.29 -2.61 -4.69
CA HIS A 53 -10.17 -4.07 -4.72
C HIS A 53 -9.00 -4.56 -3.86
N ALA A 54 -9.13 -5.79 -3.36
CA ALA A 54 -8.05 -6.53 -2.72
C ALA A 54 -7.18 -7.28 -3.78
N PRO A 55 -5.90 -7.57 -3.48
CA PRO A 55 -5.16 -7.10 -2.32
C PRO A 55 -4.72 -5.64 -2.47
N THR A 56 -4.71 -4.91 -1.35
CA THR A 56 -4.34 -3.49 -1.28
C THR A 56 -3.55 -3.22 0.00
N VAL A 57 -2.52 -2.39 -0.10
CA VAL A 57 -1.82 -1.82 1.05
C VAL A 57 -2.35 -0.42 1.33
N VAL A 58 -2.59 -0.13 2.60
CA VAL A 58 -3.10 1.16 3.08
C VAL A 58 -2.05 1.81 3.96
N PHE A 59 -1.75 3.08 3.70
CA PHE A 59 -0.76 3.86 4.45
C PHE A 59 -1.11 5.35 4.41
N THR A 60 -0.60 6.11 5.38
CA THR A 60 -0.64 7.57 5.34
C THR A 60 0.67 8.11 4.78
N ASP A 61 0.59 8.96 3.75
CA ASP A 61 1.77 9.52 3.09
C ASP A 61 2.39 10.68 3.88
N GLN A 62 3.54 11.15 3.40
CA GLN A 62 4.29 12.28 3.98
C GLN A 62 3.54 13.63 4.00
N ASN A 63 2.37 13.73 3.37
CA ASN A 63 1.50 14.91 3.35
C ASN A 63 0.21 14.69 4.17
N ASN A 64 0.18 13.69 5.06
CA ASN A 64 -0.98 13.29 5.84
C ASN A 64 -2.19 12.90 4.96
N LYS A 65 -1.95 12.30 3.79
CA LYS A 65 -3.00 11.75 2.92
C LYS A 65 -3.07 10.25 3.11
N LYS A 66 -4.27 9.75 3.41
CA LYS A 66 -4.57 8.32 3.40
C LYS A 66 -4.54 7.81 1.95
N VAL A 67 -3.68 6.83 1.69
CA VAL A 67 -3.46 6.23 0.38
C VAL A 67 -3.74 4.74 0.47
N ALA A 68 -4.36 4.21 -0.58
CA ALA A 68 -4.50 2.79 -0.77
C ALA A 68 -4.00 2.43 -2.16
N HIS A 69 -3.13 1.43 -2.24
CA HIS A 69 -2.47 1.07 -3.50
C HIS A 69 -2.28 -0.43 -3.65
N LYS A 70 -2.17 -0.89 -4.90
CA LYS A 70 -1.85 -2.29 -5.18
C LYS A 70 -0.43 -2.63 -4.68
N PRO A 71 -0.24 -3.75 -3.96
CA PRO A 71 1.06 -4.18 -3.43
C PRO A 71 2.15 -4.25 -4.51
N GLY A 72 1.86 -4.90 -5.64
CA GLY A 72 2.82 -5.05 -6.75
C GLY A 72 3.16 -3.75 -7.49
N ALA A 73 2.67 -2.60 -7.03
CA ALA A 73 2.96 -1.30 -7.61
C ALA A 73 3.57 -0.32 -6.59
N VAL A 74 3.87 -0.76 -5.37
CA VAL A 74 4.70 -0.03 -4.40
C VAL A 74 6.06 -0.71 -4.26
N THR A 75 7.10 0.06 -3.97
CA THR A 75 8.41 -0.46 -3.54
C THR A 75 8.44 -0.48 -2.02
N ASP A 76 8.95 -1.57 -1.45
CA ASP A 76 9.20 -1.68 -0.01
C ASP A 76 10.61 -1.16 0.28
N LEU A 77 10.72 -0.02 0.94
CA LEU A 77 12.01 0.63 1.19
C LEU A 77 12.81 -0.05 2.31
N ASP A 78 12.15 -0.79 3.20
CA ASP A 78 12.83 -1.46 4.31
C ASP A 78 13.47 -2.79 3.87
N LYS A 79 12.97 -3.37 2.76
CA LYS A 79 13.42 -4.67 2.23
C LYS A 79 14.10 -4.60 0.87
N GLU A 80 13.91 -3.52 0.10
CA GLU A 80 14.38 -3.40 -1.30
C GLU A 80 15.28 -2.18 -1.53
N SER A 81 15.88 -1.63 -0.46
CA SER A 81 16.78 -0.47 -0.51
C SER A 81 18.18 -0.76 -1.05
#